data_AF-A0A3D1R254-F1
#
_entry.id   AF-A0A3D1R254-F1
#
_cell.length_a   1.000
_cell.length_b   1.000
_cell.length_c   1.000
_cell.angle_alpha   90.00
_cell.angle_beta   90.00
_cell.angle_gamma   90.00
#
_symmetry.space_group_name_H-M   'P 1'
#
loop_
_entity.id
_entity.type
_entity.pdbx_description
1 polymer ?
#
loop_
_entity_poly.entity_id
_entity_poly.type
_entity_poly.pdbx_seq_one_letter_code
_entity_poly.pdbx_strand_id
1 'polypeptide(L)'
;MDNALYGFDPASSPLAKAAGADRLGKAASQLLVRDGHAFVVNTGDNTVQVVDLTKPAPAEIDASRTIDEIATKVGSPASEANTAPAFAAFAGEKLYVSLTGTCYPDPEAGHQAGNRLLEVDVSTTPGALGRELVFAATDYERDEGVTESSPRPAGVAARGTTIYVAIGNLNPGCMGSAGPGYLAVVDTAAVTLTARNLKLPDACRNPAYVLASETRR
;
A
#
# COMPACT_ATOMS: atom_id res chain seq x y z
N MET A 1 8.94 -5.86 -16.06
CA MET A 1 7.86 -6.53 -16.82
C MET A 1 6.65 -5.64 -16.70
N ASP A 2 5.99 -5.35 -17.80
CA ASP A 2 4.76 -4.58 -17.78
C ASP A 2 3.65 -5.48 -17.22
N ASN A 3 2.82 -4.93 -16.33
CA ASN A 3 1.72 -5.68 -15.75
C ASN A 3 0.59 -5.85 -16.79
N ALA A 4 -0.38 -6.70 -16.49
CA ALA A 4 -1.62 -6.77 -17.26
C ALA A 4 -2.80 -7.15 -16.36
N LEU A 5 -3.95 -6.51 -16.59
CA LEU A 5 -5.21 -6.85 -15.92
C LEU A 5 -6.04 -7.78 -16.82
N TYR A 6 -6.54 -8.86 -16.24
CA TYR A 6 -7.43 -9.81 -16.92
C TYR A 6 -8.75 -9.92 -16.15
N GLY A 7 -9.85 -9.93 -16.88
CA GLY A 7 -11.20 -10.15 -16.36
C GLY A 7 -11.75 -11.48 -16.85
N PHE A 8 -12.58 -12.11 -16.03
CA PHE A 8 -13.32 -13.30 -16.38
C PHE A 8 -14.77 -13.09 -15.99
N ASP A 9 -15.68 -13.27 -16.95
CA ASP A 9 -17.11 -13.33 -16.68
C ASP A 9 -17.55 -14.81 -16.63
N PRO A 10 -18.01 -15.31 -15.46
CA PRO A 10 -18.47 -16.67 -15.31
C PRO A 10 -19.61 -17.06 -16.24
N ALA A 11 -20.41 -16.08 -16.70
CA ALA A 11 -21.53 -16.33 -17.60
C ALA A 11 -21.11 -16.53 -19.06
N SER A 12 -20.00 -15.93 -19.50
CA SER A 12 -19.55 -15.98 -20.90
C SER A 12 -18.32 -16.88 -21.12
N SER A 13 -17.53 -17.17 -20.08
CA SER A 13 -16.42 -18.15 -20.04
C SER A 13 -15.06 -17.86 -20.72
N PRO A 14 -14.76 -16.79 -21.48
CA PRO A 14 -13.37 -16.48 -21.78
C PRO A 14 -12.76 -15.54 -20.74
N LEU A 15 -11.56 -15.89 -20.28
CA LEU A 15 -10.64 -14.91 -19.68
C LEU A 15 -10.24 -13.92 -20.78
N ALA A 16 -10.47 -12.62 -20.54
CA ALA A 16 -10.13 -11.56 -21.47
C ALA A 16 -9.15 -10.58 -20.83
N LYS A 17 -8.15 -10.14 -21.60
CA LYS A 17 -7.27 -9.05 -21.19
C LYS A 17 -8.07 -7.74 -21.24
N ALA A 18 -8.04 -6.94 -20.17
CA ALA A 18 -8.61 -5.60 -20.19
C ALA A 18 -7.84 -4.72 -21.19
N ALA A 19 -8.53 -3.83 -21.94
CA ALA A 19 -7.83 -2.88 -22.81
C ALA A 19 -6.91 -1.96 -22.01
N GLY A 20 -5.78 -1.57 -22.59
CA GLY A 20 -4.79 -0.71 -21.94
C GLY A 20 -4.01 -1.38 -20.81
N ALA A 21 -4.19 -2.69 -20.60
CA ALA A 21 -3.45 -3.45 -19.59
C ALA A 21 -1.93 -3.40 -19.78
N ASP A 22 -1.42 -3.13 -20.98
CA ASP A 22 -0.02 -2.82 -21.29
C ASP A 22 0.47 -1.46 -20.77
N ARG A 23 -0.43 -0.58 -20.31
CA ARG A 23 -0.13 0.73 -19.72
C ARG A 23 -0.13 0.71 -18.19
N LEU A 24 -0.27 -0.47 -17.58
CA LEU A 24 -0.17 -0.61 -16.14
C LEU A 24 1.27 -0.41 -15.68
N GLY A 25 1.43 0.23 -14.53
CA GLY A 25 2.75 0.37 -13.91
C GLY A 25 3.37 -0.99 -13.58
N LYS A 26 4.63 -1.04 -13.15
CA LYS A 26 5.38 -2.27 -12.90
C LYS A 26 5.22 -2.80 -11.48
N ALA A 27 5.44 -4.11 -11.33
CA ALA A 27 5.43 -4.86 -10.07
C ALA A 27 4.15 -4.59 -9.25
N ALA A 28 3.02 -5.04 -9.79
CA ALA A 28 1.73 -4.87 -9.13
C ALA A 28 1.68 -5.81 -7.92
N SER A 29 1.30 -5.26 -6.78
CA SER A 29 1.24 -5.97 -5.51
C SER A 29 -0.19 -6.27 -5.08
N GLN A 30 -1.15 -5.43 -5.48
CA GLN A 30 -2.55 -5.62 -5.14
C GLN A 30 -3.50 -5.05 -6.20
N LEU A 31 -4.66 -5.69 -6.31
CA LEU A 31 -5.83 -5.20 -7.04
C LEU A 31 -7.01 -5.10 -6.08
N LEU A 32 -7.69 -3.95 -6.05
CA LEU A 32 -8.97 -3.78 -5.38
C LEU A 32 -10.04 -3.40 -6.40
N VAL A 33 -11.29 -3.76 -6.15
CA VAL A 33 -12.43 -3.38 -7.01
C VAL A 33 -13.53 -2.78 -6.14
N ARG A 34 -14.03 -1.60 -6.53
CA ARG A 34 -15.14 -0.92 -5.87
C ARG A 34 -15.88 -0.04 -6.87
N ASP A 35 -17.21 -0.04 -6.84
CA ASP A 35 -18.08 0.86 -7.60
C ASP A 35 -17.71 0.97 -9.09
N GLY A 36 -17.48 -0.17 -9.75
CA GLY A 36 -17.13 -0.21 -11.18
C GLY A 36 -15.72 0.27 -11.51
N HIS A 37 -14.84 0.42 -10.52
CA HIS A 37 -13.44 0.79 -10.71
C HIS A 37 -12.50 -0.26 -10.12
N ALA A 38 -11.39 -0.52 -10.81
CA ALA A 38 -10.25 -1.28 -10.32
C ALA A 38 -9.13 -0.34 -9.86
N PHE A 39 -8.53 -0.63 -8.72
CA PHE A 39 -7.40 0.10 -8.13
C PHE A 39 -6.20 -0.83 -8.11
N VAL A 40 -5.18 -0.52 -8.90
CA VAL A 40 -3.97 -1.33 -9.08
C VAL A 40 -2.83 -0.68 -8.31
N VAL A 41 -2.33 -1.33 -7.28
CA VAL A 41 -1.16 -0.87 -6.52
C VAL A 41 0.10 -1.37 -7.23
N ASN A 42 0.92 -0.45 -7.73
CA ASN A 42 2.16 -0.73 -8.45
C ASN A 42 3.35 -0.33 -7.57
N THR A 43 3.98 -1.31 -6.94
CA THR A 43 5.12 -1.10 -6.06
C THR A 43 6.35 -0.63 -6.83
N GLY A 44 6.54 -1.11 -8.07
CA GLY A 44 7.75 -0.82 -8.85
C GLY A 44 7.77 0.57 -9.46
N ASP A 45 6.62 1.04 -9.95
CA ASP A 45 6.48 2.39 -10.51
C ASP A 45 5.96 3.40 -9.48
N ASN A 46 5.74 2.96 -8.24
CA ASN A 46 5.29 3.79 -7.13
C ASN A 46 3.97 4.54 -7.38
N THR A 47 2.98 3.82 -7.94
CA THR A 47 1.67 4.38 -8.25
C THR A 47 0.54 3.53 -7.67
N VAL A 48 -0.62 4.16 -7.49
CA VAL A 48 -1.89 3.45 -7.47
C VAL A 48 -2.68 3.92 -8.69
N GLN A 49 -2.97 3.02 -9.61
CA GLN A 49 -3.69 3.34 -10.85
C GLN A 49 -5.17 3.00 -10.71
N VAL A 50 -6.05 3.89 -11.20
CA VAL A 50 -7.50 3.65 -11.21
C VAL A 50 -7.95 3.34 -12.64
N VAL A 51 -8.60 2.20 -12.82
CA VAL A 51 -9.14 1.72 -14.09
C VAL A 51 -10.67 1.72 -13.99
N ASP A 52 -11.34 2.44 -14.88
CA ASP A 52 -12.80 2.42 -15.01
C ASP A 52 -13.24 1.14 -15.74
N LEU A 53 -13.98 0.28 -15.03
CA LEU A 53 -14.47 -1.00 -15.53
C LEU A 53 -15.86 -0.90 -16.18
N THR A 54 -16.52 0.26 -16.08
CA THR A 54 -17.83 0.49 -16.71
C THR A 54 -17.71 0.83 -18.20
N LYS A 55 -16.52 1.26 -18.61
CA LYS A 55 -16.20 1.51 -20.02
C LYS A 55 -15.82 0.18 -20.69
N PRO A 56 -16.49 -0.20 -21.80
CA PRO A 56 -16.05 -1.32 -22.59
C PRO A 56 -14.65 -0.99 -23.16
N ALA A 57 -13.69 -1.87 -22.94
CA ALA A 57 -12.49 -1.91 -23.77
C ALA A 57 -12.92 -1.86 -25.26
N PRO A 58 -12.51 -0.90 -26.13
CA PRO A 58 -11.22 -0.18 -26.19
C PRO A 58 -11.32 1.34 -26.56
N ALA A 59 -10.81 2.25 -25.73
CA ALA A 59 -10.27 3.54 -26.21
C ALA A 59 -9.46 4.27 -25.14
N GLU A 60 -9.86 4.23 -23.88
CA GLU A 60 -9.23 5.09 -22.87
C GLU A 60 -9.18 4.38 -21.52
N ILE A 61 -8.13 3.57 -21.28
CA ILE A 61 -7.51 3.72 -19.96
C ILE A 61 -6.93 5.12 -20.00
N ASP A 62 -7.64 6.01 -19.32
CA ASP A 62 -7.15 7.32 -19.03
C ASP A 62 -5.95 7.15 -18.08
N ALA A 63 -4.77 7.02 -18.67
CA ALA A 63 -3.50 6.97 -17.95
C ALA A 63 -3.22 8.28 -17.20
N SER A 64 -4.09 9.31 -17.31
CA SER A 64 -4.10 10.49 -16.44
C SER A 64 -4.94 10.31 -15.16
N ARG A 65 -5.63 9.17 -14.99
CA ARG A 65 -6.24 8.71 -13.71
C ARG A 65 -5.30 7.83 -12.87
N THR A 66 -4.01 7.89 -13.18
CA THR A 66 -2.97 7.53 -12.22
C THR A 66 -3.19 8.36 -10.96
N ILE A 67 -3.01 7.78 -9.78
CA ILE A 67 -2.63 8.59 -8.63
C ILE A 67 -1.14 8.96 -8.83
N ASP A 68 -0.83 9.66 -9.93
CA ASP A 68 0.47 10.34 -10.13
C ASP A 68 0.63 11.47 -9.10
N GLU A 69 -0.46 11.89 -8.45
CA GLU A 69 -0.46 12.95 -7.45
C GLU A 69 -0.09 12.50 -6.02
N ILE A 70 -0.27 11.23 -5.63
CA ILE A 70 0.45 10.71 -4.44
C ILE A 70 1.95 10.72 -4.75
N ALA A 71 2.32 10.40 -6.00
CA ALA A 71 3.71 10.35 -6.41
C ALA A 71 4.42 11.71 -6.47
N THR A 72 3.65 12.81 -6.57
CA THR A 72 4.21 14.17 -6.76
C THR A 72 3.97 15.10 -5.56
N LYS A 73 3.19 14.70 -4.55
CA LYS A 73 2.75 15.63 -3.48
C LYS A 73 2.72 15.08 -2.06
N VAL A 74 3.56 14.11 -1.73
CA VAL A 74 4.10 14.05 -0.36
C VAL A 74 5.32 14.96 -0.39
N GLY A 75 5.30 16.08 0.34
CA GLY A 75 6.33 17.12 0.34
C GLY A 75 7.69 16.69 0.90
N SER A 76 8.15 15.48 0.60
CA SER A 76 9.53 15.08 0.81
C SER A 76 10.42 15.82 -0.19
N PRO A 77 11.62 16.27 0.22
CA PRO A 77 12.62 16.73 -0.73
C PRO A 77 12.83 15.65 -1.79
N ALA A 78 13.21 16.06 -3.01
CA ALA A 78 13.38 15.23 -4.20
C ALA A 78 14.34 14.01 -4.05
N SER A 79 14.82 13.71 -2.83
CA SER A 79 15.63 12.55 -2.46
C SER A 79 14.85 11.37 -1.84
N GLU A 80 13.54 11.47 -1.60
CA GLU A 80 12.69 10.37 -1.05
C GLU A 80 11.37 10.15 -1.83
N ALA A 81 11.40 10.25 -3.16
CA ALA A 81 10.18 10.12 -3.96
C ALA A 81 9.62 8.68 -3.97
N ASN A 82 8.57 8.46 -3.16
CA ASN A 82 7.56 7.40 -3.23
C ASN A 82 8.01 6.00 -2.84
N THR A 83 7.98 5.71 -1.55
CA THR A 83 8.68 4.56 -0.99
C THR A 83 7.84 3.26 -1.06
N ALA A 84 7.57 2.78 -2.28
CA ALA A 84 7.04 1.45 -2.60
C ALA A 84 5.66 1.13 -1.97
N PRO A 85 4.54 1.59 -2.57
CA PRO A 85 3.20 1.22 -2.09
C PRO A 85 3.00 -0.30 -2.21
N ALA A 86 2.53 -0.94 -1.13
CA ALA A 86 2.48 -2.40 -1.04
C ALA A 86 1.06 -2.95 -1.00
N PHE A 87 0.23 -2.43 -0.10
CA PHE A 87 -1.16 -2.83 0.02
C PHE A 87 -2.02 -1.62 0.35
N ALA A 88 -3.31 -1.79 0.14
CA ALA A 88 -4.32 -0.82 0.44
C ALA A 88 -5.62 -1.48 0.91
N ALA A 89 -6.44 -0.70 1.60
CA ALA A 89 -7.79 -1.08 1.98
C ALA A 89 -8.72 0.13 2.00
N PHE A 90 -9.99 -0.09 1.68
CA PHE A 90 -11.03 0.93 1.81
C PHE A 90 -11.58 0.98 3.23
N ALA A 91 -11.72 2.18 3.80
CA ALA A 91 -12.57 2.41 4.96
C ALA A 91 -13.45 3.64 4.68
N GLY A 92 -14.76 3.41 4.60
CA GLY A 92 -15.69 4.41 4.05
C GLY A 92 -15.31 4.79 2.62
N GLU A 93 -15.31 6.09 2.32
CA GLU A 93 -14.97 6.62 0.99
C GLU A 93 -13.45 6.72 0.74
N LYS A 94 -12.63 6.57 1.78
CA LYS A 94 -11.17 6.73 1.70
C LYS A 94 -10.47 5.41 1.40
N LEU A 95 -9.32 5.51 0.73
CA LEU A 95 -8.38 4.42 0.50
C LEU A 95 -7.15 4.65 1.39
N TYR A 96 -6.73 3.63 2.14
CA TYR A 96 -5.52 3.68 2.94
C TYR A 96 -4.44 2.83 2.29
N VAL A 97 -3.26 3.37 2.07
CA VAL A 97 -2.16 2.73 1.31
C VAL A 97 -0.91 2.66 2.17
N SER A 98 -0.38 1.45 2.39
CA SER A 98 0.90 1.26 3.07
C SER A 98 2.07 1.48 2.13
N LEU A 99 3.11 2.16 2.60
CA LEU A 99 4.37 2.33 1.90
C LEU A 99 5.42 1.44 2.58
N THR A 100 5.86 0.37 1.93
CA THR A 100 6.79 -0.59 2.54
C THR A 100 8.27 -0.20 2.35
N GLY A 101 8.58 0.59 1.34
CA GLY A 101 9.94 1.00 0.98
C GLY A 101 10.70 -0.05 0.18
N THR A 102 11.88 0.31 -0.28
CA THR A 102 12.69 -0.54 -1.15
C THR A 102 13.72 -1.34 -0.35
N CYS A 103 13.88 -2.61 -0.73
CA CYS A 103 14.90 -3.52 -0.22
C CYS A 103 15.98 -3.83 -1.25
N TYR A 104 15.86 -3.27 -2.45
CA TYR A 104 16.93 -3.24 -3.44
C TYR A 104 17.68 -1.93 -3.24
N PRO A 105 19.00 -1.97 -3.03
CA PRO A 105 19.77 -0.74 -2.89
C PRO A 105 19.69 0.00 -4.22
N ASP A 106 19.02 1.14 -4.22
CA ASP A 106 19.22 2.09 -5.30
C ASP A 106 20.67 2.61 -5.19
N PRO A 107 21.47 2.62 -6.28
CA PRO A 107 22.86 3.06 -6.21
C PRO A 107 23.03 4.51 -5.73
N GLU A 108 22.00 5.36 -5.90
CA GLU A 108 22.02 6.78 -5.56
C GLU A 108 21.27 7.08 -4.25
N ALA A 109 20.15 6.39 -3.99
CA ALA A 109 19.26 6.65 -2.86
C ALA A 109 19.31 5.58 -1.74
N GLY A 110 20.03 4.48 -1.93
CA GLY A 110 20.13 3.39 -0.95
C GLY A 110 18.79 2.67 -0.70
N HIS A 111 18.64 2.07 0.48
CA HIS A 111 17.38 1.49 0.92
C HIS A 111 16.46 2.58 1.44
N GLN A 112 15.28 2.73 0.84
CA GLN A 112 14.31 3.70 1.30
C GLN A 112 13.34 3.05 2.28
N ALA A 113 13.19 3.64 3.47
CA ALA A 113 12.19 3.20 4.43
C ALA A 113 10.81 3.70 3.96
N GLY A 114 9.88 2.78 3.79
CA GLY A 114 8.52 3.10 3.40
C GLY A 114 7.75 3.76 4.52
N ASN A 115 7.81 3.13 5.70
CA ASN A 115 7.43 3.58 7.04
C ASN A 115 6.21 4.51 7.15
N ARG A 116 5.26 4.43 6.21
CA ARG A 116 4.08 5.29 6.14
C ARG A 116 2.81 4.52 5.85
N LEU A 117 1.71 5.05 6.34
CA LEU A 117 0.36 4.78 5.84
C LEU A 117 -0.22 6.09 5.32
N LEU A 118 -0.66 6.09 4.07
CA LEU A 118 -1.33 7.22 3.43
C LEU A 118 -2.84 7.03 3.49
N GLU A 119 -3.58 8.10 3.74
CA GLU A 119 -5.00 8.21 3.45
C GLU A 119 -5.20 8.98 2.16
N VAL A 120 -6.01 8.42 1.27
CA VAL A 120 -6.28 8.94 -0.05
C VAL A 120 -7.79 9.11 -0.20
N ASP A 121 -8.21 10.31 -0.57
CA ASP A 121 -9.54 10.57 -1.05
C ASP A 121 -9.68 10.13 -2.50
N VAL A 122 -10.49 9.11 -2.74
CA VAL A 122 -10.74 8.56 -4.09
C VAL A 122 -12.12 8.96 -4.61
N SER A 123 -12.80 9.91 -3.98
CA SER A 123 -14.04 10.50 -4.50
C SER A 123 -13.78 11.45 -5.68
N THR A 124 -12.56 11.96 -5.81
CA THR A 124 -12.10 12.78 -6.93
C THR A 124 -11.22 12.00 -7.87
N THR A 125 -11.04 12.54 -9.08
CA THR A 125 -10.07 12.04 -10.05
C THR A 125 -9.22 13.20 -10.56
N PRO A 126 -7.88 13.18 -10.39
CA PRO A 126 -7.11 12.19 -9.61
C PRO A 126 -7.50 12.20 -8.12
N GLY A 127 -7.25 11.07 -7.44
CA GLY A 127 -7.50 10.96 -6.00
C GLY A 127 -6.54 11.88 -5.22
N ALA A 128 -7.03 12.54 -4.17
CA ALA A 128 -6.25 13.51 -3.40
C ALA A 128 -5.63 12.90 -2.14
N LEU A 129 -4.39 13.25 -1.82
CA LEU A 129 -3.79 12.89 -0.53
C LEU A 129 -4.52 13.64 0.60
N GLY A 130 -5.04 12.87 1.56
CA GLY A 130 -5.71 13.41 2.75
C GLY A 130 -4.76 13.57 3.92
N ARG A 131 -4.30 12.44 4.47
CA ARG A 131 -3.51 12.39 5.70
C ARG A 131 -2.41 11.34 5.58
N GLU A 132 -1.43 11.46 6.47
CA GLU A 132 -0.29 10.55 6.55
C GLU A 132 -0.06 10.14 8.00
N LEU A 133 0.31 8.88 8.20
CA LEU A 133 0.81 8.34 9.45
C LEU A 133 2.24 7.86 9.26
N VAL A 134 3.13 8.37 10.10
CA VAL A 134 4.53 7.95 10.19
C VAL A 134 4.69 6.84 11.22
N PHE A 135 5.28 5.72 10.80
CA PHE A 135 5.75 4.67 11.71
C PHE A 135 7.20 4.96 12.08
N ALA A 136 7.44 5.56 13.24
CA ALA A 136 8.81 5.92 13.65
C ALA A 136 9.55 4.68 14.16
N ALA A 137 10.83 4.54 13.82
CA ALA A 137 11.65 3.41 14.28
C ALA A 137 11.70 3.29 15.81
N THR A 138 11.56 4.40 16.52
CA THR A 138 11.49 4.48 17.98
C THR A 138 10.26 3.85 18.60
N ASP A 139 9.22 3.58 17.81
CA ASP A 139 7.97 2.98 18.28
C ASP A 139 8.05 1.45 18.35
N TYR A 140 9.17 0.86 17.92
CA TYR A 140 9.34 -0.58 17.75
C TYR A 140 10.56 -1.10 18.52
N GLU A 141 10.37 -2.22 19.21
CA GLU A 141 11.45 -2.89 19.95
C GLU A 141 12.52 -3.43 19.00
N ARG A 142 13.75 -3.55 19.48
CA ARG A 142 14.85 -4.16 18.75
C ARG A 142 15.36 -5.36 19.50
N ASP A 143 15.87 -6.35 18.77
CA ASP A 143 16.62 -7.44 19.37
C ASP A 143 17.91 -6.93 20.00
N GLU A 144 18.45 -7.70 20.94
CA GLU A 144 19.73 -7.41 21.57
C GLU A 144 20.85 -7.27 20.52
N GLY A 145 21.65 -6.20 20.64
CA GLY A 145 22.76 -5.92 19.73
C GLY A 145 22.35 -5.24 18.41
N VAL A 146 21.06 -5.06 18.13
CA VAL A 146 20.59 -4.35 16.93
C VAL A 146 20.52 -2.84 17.20
N THR A 147 21.28 -2.06 16.41
CA THR A 147 21.43 -0.61 16.60
C THR A 147 20.48 0.23 15.76
N GLU A 148 19.82 -0.35 14.76
CA GLU A 148 18.91 0.34 13.84
C GLU A 148 17.74 -0.56 13.45
N SER A 149 16.57 0.04 13.32
CA SER A 149 15.36 -0.62 12.83
C SER A 149 14.70 0.24 11.75
N SER A 150 13.97 -0.43 10.88
CA SER A 150 13.24 0.15 9.77
C SER A 150 11.86 -0.51 9.74
N PRO A 151 10.81 0.15 10.26
CA PRO A 151 9.45 -0.37 10.18
C PRO A 151 8.95 -0.35 8.73
N ARG A 152 8.37 -1.47 8.31
CA ARG A 152 7.95 -1.78 6.95
C ARG A 152 6.45 -2.13 6.98
N PRO A 153 5.56 -1.15 6.85
CA PRO A 153 4.14 -1.44 6.74
C PRO A 153 3.88 -2.16 5.41
N ALA A 154 3.26 -3.33 5.50
CA ALA A 154 2.93 -4.19 4.37
C ALA A 154 1.40 -4.33 4.27
N GLY A 155 0.83 -5.50 4.54
CA GLY A 155 -0.60 -5.75 4.43
C GLY A 155 -1.46 -4.72 5.16
N VAL A 156 -2.55 -4.29 4.53
CA VAL A 156 -3.55 -3.36 5.08
C VAL A 156 -4.91 -4.04 5.01
N ALA A 157 -5.68 -3.98 6.10
CA ALA A 157 -7.07 -4.44 6.14
C ALA A 157 -7.95 -3.43 6.88
N ALA A 158 -9.23 -3.37 6.51
CA ALA A 158 -10.20 -2.46 7.12
C ALA A 158 -11.33 -3.24 7.81
N ARG A 159 -11.82 -2.69 8.93
CA ARG A 159 -13.08 -3.10 9.56
C ARG A 159 -13.79 -1.87 10.11
N GLY A 160 -14.91 -1.48 9.49
CA GLY A 160 -15.56 -0.21 9.81
C GLY A 160 -14.60 0.96 9.57
N THR A 161 -14.40 1.80 10.59
CA THR A 161 -13.46 2.94 10.59
C THR A 161 -12.08 2.58 11.17
N THR A 162 -11.79 1.28 11.36
CA THR A 162 -10.49 0.84 11.85
C THR A 162 -9.67 0.25 10.72
N ILE A 163 -8.43 0.72 10.59
CA ILE A 163 -7.41 0.16 9.71
C ILE A 163 -6.42 -0.65 10.53
N TYR A 164 -6.05 -1.81 10.00
CA TYR A 164 -5.06 -2.71 10.53
C TYR A 164 -3.90 -2.78 9.55
N VAL A 165 -2.67 -2.59 10.02
CA VAL A 165 -1.47 -2.64 9.19
C VAL A 165 -0.48 -3.64 9.78
N ALA A 166 -0.08 -4.62 8.98
CA ALA A 166 1.03 -5.50 9.31
C ALA A 166 2.35 -4.73 9.18
N ILE A 167 3.17 -4.74 10.24
CA ILE A 167 4.45 -4.04 10.27
C ILE A 167 5.58 -5.05 10.44
N GLY A 168 6.39 -5.22 9.40
CA GLY A 168 7.70 -5.85 9.51
C GLY A 168 8.69 -4.91 10.16
N ASN A 169 9.43 -5.38 11.16
CA ASN A 169 10.48 -4.59 11.80
C ASN A 169 11.84 -5.10 11.30
N LEU A 170 12.34 -4.50 10.21
CA LEU A 170 13.54 -4.98 9.53
C LEU A 170 14.76 -4.16 9.91
N ASN A 171 15.94 -4.69 9.66
CA ASN A 171 17.13 -3.86 9.59
C ASN A 171 17.06 -2.95 8.34
N PRO A 172 17.76 -1.80 8.33
CA PRO A 172 17.71 -0.86 7.21
C PRO A 172 18.10 -1.47 5.86
N GLY A 173 19.00 -2.47 5.87
CA GLY A 173 19.43 -3.21 4.67
C GLY A 173 18.48 -4.29 4.17
N CYS A 174 17.33 -4.50 4.82
CA CYS A 174 16.38 -5.58 4.52
C CYS A 174 16.94 -7.01 4.54
N MET A 175 18.09 -7.24 5.18
CA MET A 175 18.75 -8.55 5.26
C MET A 175 18.23 -9.42 6.40
N GLY A 176 17.35 -8.90 7.24
CA GLY A 176 16.79 -9.62 8.39
C GLY A 176 15.88 -8.74 9.25
N SER A 177 15.22 -9.35 10.24
CA SER A 177 14.46 -8.62 11.26
C SER A 177 15.39 -7.83 12.18
N ALA A 178 15.01 -6.62 12.54
CA ALA A 178 15.63 -5.85 13.61
C ALA A 178 15.00 -6.12 14.99
N GLY A 179 13.84 -6.79 15.01
CA GLY A 179 13.09 -7.08 16.23
C GLY A 179 11.78 -7.83 15.93
N PRO A 180 10.81 -7.80 16.88
CA PRO A 180 9.50 -8.42 16.68
C PRO A 180 8.67 -7.68 15.62
N GLY A 181 7.72 -8.39 15.01
CA GLY A 181 6.73 -7.80 14.12
C GLY A 181 5.56 -7.20 14.91
N TYR A 182 4.80 -6.33 14.25
CA TYR A 182 3.70 -5.61 14.90
C TYR A 182 2.44 -5.60 14.03
N LEU A 183 1.30 -5.42 14.71
CA LEU A 183 0.04 -5.01 14.12
C LEU A 183 -0.26 -3.58 14.57
N ALA A 184 -0.22 -2.62 13.66
CA ALA A 184 -0.69 -1.27 13.92
C ALA A 184 -2.21 -1.21 13.78
N VAL A 185 -2.89 -0.69 14.80
CA VAL A 185 -4.34 -0.44 14.79
C VAL A 185 -4.55 1.07 14.73
N VAL A 186 -5.14 1.53 13.63
CA VAL A 186 -5.34 2.94 13.31
C VAL A 186 -6.84 3.24 13.33
N ASP A 187 -7.24 4.20 14.16
CA ASP A 187 -8.60 4.75 14.11
C ASP A 187 -8.65 5.89 13.10
N THR A 188 -9.47 5.75 12.08
CA THR A 188 -9.58 6.74 11.01
C THR A 188 -10.53 7.88 11.32
N ALA A 189 -11.33 7.76 12.39
CA ALA A 189 -12.26 8.82 12.81
C ALA A 189 -11.56 9.97 13.56
N ALA A 190 -10.38 9.74 14.13
CA ALA A 190 -9.57 10.78 14.74
C ALA A 190 -9.16 11.83 13.71
N VAL A 191 -8.90 13.09 14.10
CA VAL A 191 -8.45 14.15 13.16
C VAL A 191 -7.05 13.85 12.63
N THR A 192 -6.15 13.43 13.51
CA THR A 192 -4.79 12.99 13.18
C THR A 192 -4.74 11.48 13.23
N LEU A 193 -4.15 10.86 12.19
CA LEU A 193 -3.92 9.41 12.22
C LEU A 193 -2.88 9.08 13.29
N THR A 194 -3.20 8.11 14.13
CA THR A 194 -2.29 7.54 15.13
C THR A 194 -2.47 6.03 15.15
N ALA A 195 -1.41 5.31 15.48
CA ALA A 195 -1.46 3.86 15.62
C ALA A 195 -1.27 3.45 17.08
N ARG A 196 -2.09 2.50 17.53
CA ARG A 196 -1.71 1.62 18.64
C ARG A 196 -0.96 0.43 18.06
N ASN A 197 0.33 0.34 18.33
CA ASN A 197 1.17 -0.78 17.88
C ASN A 197 1.06 -1.95 18.85
N LEU A 198 0.61 -3.09 18.34
CA LEU A 198 0.51 -4.35 19.08
C LEU A 198 1.66 -5.26 18.66
N LYS A 199 2.56 -5.56 19.60
CA LYS A 199 3.64 -6.53 19.38
C LYS A 199 3.03 -7.91 19.08
N LEU A 200 3.52 -8.54 18.02
CA LEU A 200 3.14 -9.91 17.67
C LEU A 200 4.02 -10.92 18.41
N PRO A 201 3.61 -12.21 18.50
CA PRO A 201 4.43 -13.25 19.10
C PRO A 201 5.81 -13.36 18.43
N ASP A 202 6.82 -13.81 19.17
CA ASP A 202 8.24 -13.78 18.73
C ASP A 202 8.52 -14.54 17.43
N ALA A 203 7.66 -15.50 17.06
CA ALA A 203 7.74 -16.21 15.78
C ALA A 203 7.32 -15.34 14.57
N CYS A 204 6.59 -14.26 14.79
CA CYS A 204 6.05 -13.38 13.76
C CYS A 204 6.86 -12.07 13.68
N ARG A 205 8.02 -12.15 13.01
CA ARG A 205 9.00 -11.05 12.96
C ARG A 205 8.84 -10.13 11.74
N ASN A 206 8.32 -10.66 10.64
CA ASN A 206 8.09 -9.92 9.40
C ASN A 206 6.68 -10.21 8.85
N PRO A 207 5.62 -9.80 9.54
CA PRO A 207 4.26 -10.02 9.04
C PRO A 207 4.04 -9.25 7.73
N ALA A 208 3.70 -9.99 6.67
CA ALA A 208 3.44 -9.40 5.35
C ALA A 208 1.95 -9.12 5.10
N TYR A 209 1.06 -9.85 5.77
CA TYR A 209 -0.38 -9.81 5.50
C TYR A 209 -1.18 -9.68 6.79
N VAL A 210 -2.29 -8.97 6.68
CA VAL A 210 -3.34 -8.93 7.70
C VAL A 210 -4.69 -9.03 6.99
N LEU A 211 -5.62 -9.74 7.62
CA LEU A 211 -6.99 -9.88 7.15
C LEU A 211 -7.93 -9.49 8.29
N ALA A 212 -8.93 -8.70 7.97
CA ALA A 212 -10.04 -8.41 8.87
C ALA A 212 -11.30 -9.06 8.29
N SER A 213 -11.98 -9.86 9.10
CA SER A 213 -13.24 -10.50 8.72
C SER A 213 -14.31 -10.19 9.74
N GLU A 214 -15.52 -9.96 9.28
CA GLU A 214 -16.69 -10.04 10.13
C GLU A 214 -17.16 -11.50 10.15
N THR A 215 -17.17 -12.12 11.32
CA THR A 215 -17.92 -13.36 11.49
C THR A 215 -19.39 -12.98 11.37
N ARG A 216 -20.03 -13.32 10.24
CA ARG A 216 -21.49 -13.32 10.19
C ARG A 216 -21.96 -14.30 11.26
N ARG A 217 -22.55 -13.78 12.33
CA ARG A 217 -23.34 -14.59 13.26
C ARG A 217 -24.75 -14.72 12.71
#